data_AF-A0A949VXJ4-F1
#
_entry.id   AF-A0A949VXJ4-F1
#
_cell.length_a   1.000
_cell.length_b   1.000
_cell.length_c   1.000
_cell.angle_alpha   90.00
_cell.angle_beta   90.00
_cell.angle_gamma   90.00
#
_symmetry.space_group_name_H-M   'P 1'
#
loop_
_entity.id
_entity.type
_entity.pdbx_description
1 polymer ?
#
loop_
_entity_poly.entity_id
_entity_poly.type
_entity_poly.pdbx_seq_one_letter_code
_entity_poly.pdbx_strand_id
1 'polypeptide(L)'
;MHRRDFLAGALPGFGAYLAFRSEARAQGTSRAPRLKISAIKAARLRGINSKFVRVYTDQGLTGDGETLDTVGAQDIINNHLGPALVGRDPLDIEGIWFDLWSWKSPPGGIPPVFMRGMGGPYLAALSGIEMALWDLAGKAMGVPLYRLFGGRVRNKVAVYYHAGQPSEALKIVRSTGVKAIKTGIDNITQKDNPERGFDPGKSWNFTLTNRQIDDIASFVGSMREALGPELGLALECHTRYDTESAIQIAKAVERYRPMWFEEPVPSDNVEAMVAVRRSTRIPIAAGENIYTRYGFREYLEKQAVSIIQPDMAKCGGLWESRKIAAMAEVYHIPIAPHGVASTLGKVAYAHVCSTVPNFMILEWAHLYNEPLNRLMEPARQESGFVHVPDAPGIGIKLNDAAIRESLEPGYEFK
;
A
#
# COMPACT_ATOMS: atom_id res chain seq x y z
N MET A 1 8.82 -1.75 -42.28
CA MET A 1 9.74 -1.90 -41.13
C MET A 1 9.18 -2.97 -40.21
N HIS A 2 9.89 -4.08 -40.08
CA HIS A 2 9.43 -5.31 -39.43
C HIS A 2 9.43 -5.18 -37.90
N ARG A 3 8.38 -5.69 -37.25
CA ARG A 3 8.15 -5.74 -35.79
C ARG A 3 9.13 -6.64 -35.00
N ARG A 4 10.30 -6.98 -35.56
CA ARG A 4 11.25 -7.94 -34.97
C ARG A 4 12.41 -7.30 -34.20
N ASP A 5 12.64 -6.00 -34.36
CA ASP A 5 13.88 -5.39 -33.85
C ASP A 5 13.74 -4.70 -32.47
N PHE A 6 12.59 -4.82 -31.80
CA PHE A 6 12.36 -4.16 -30.49
C PHE A 6 12.77 -5.00 -29.26
N LEU A 7 13.40 -6.17 -29.44
CA LEU A 7 13.75 -7.08 -28.32
C LEU A 7 15.24 -7.08 -27.93
N ALA A 8 16.07 -6.19 -28.48
CA ALA A 8 17.52 -6.19 -28.24
C ALA A 8 17.97 -5.55 -26.90
N GLY A 9 17.06 -5.37 -25.93
CA GLY A 9 17.35 -4.82 -24.60
C GLY A 9 17.02 -5.79 -23.44
N ALA A 10 17.09 -7.09 -23.68
CA ALA A 10 16.75 -8.09 -22.67
C ALA A 10 17.91 -8.34 -21.69
N LEU A 11 17.63 -8.21 -20.39
CA LEU A 11 18.47 -8.75 -19.32
C LEU A 11 18.82 -10.22 -19.63
N PRO A 12 20.04 -10.69 -19.30
CA PRO A 12 20.53 -12.03 -19.68
C PRO A 12 19.61 -13.22 -19.34
N GLY A 13 18.68 -13.07 -18.37
CA GLY A 13 17.71 -14.10 -17.98
C GLY A 13 16.40 -14.15 -18.78
N PHE A 14 16.01 -13.06 -19.45
CA PHE A 14 14.68 -12.99 -20.09
C PHE A 14 14.60 -13.86 -21.37
N GLY A 15 15.71 -13.99 -22.09
CA GLY A 15 15.81 -14.86 -23.27
C GLY A 15 15.68 -16.35 -22.92
N ALA A 16 16.30 -16.77 -21.82
CA ALA A 16 16.24 -18.16 -21.35
C ALA A 16 14.81 -18.55 -20.92
N TYR A 17 14.10 -17.65 -20.23
CA TYR A 17 12.72 -17.90 -19.83
C TYR A 17 11.74 -17.93 -21.01
N LEU A 18 11.92 -17.06 -22.02
CA LEU A 18 11.10 -17.11 -23.24
C LEU A 18 11.30 -18.41 -24.02
N ALA A 19 12.55 -18.89 -24.11
CA ALA A 19 12.87 -20.19 -24.69
C ALA A 19 12.14 -21.32 -23.92
N PHE A 20 12.27 -21.34 -22.58
CA PHE A 20 11.57 -22.30 -21.72
C PHE A 20 10.05 -22.28 -21.92
N ARG A 21 9.40 -21.11 -21.96
CA ARG A 21 7.94 -21.02 -22.17
C ARG A 21 7.53 -21.51 -23.55
N SER A 22 8.32 -21.19 -24.59
CA SER A 22 8.03 -21.63 -25.95
C SER A 22 8.08 -23.15 -26.06
N GLU A 23 9.05 -23.77 -25.37
CA GLU A 23 9.24 -25.20 -25.29
C GLU A 23 8.14 -25.88 -24.46
N ALA A 24 7.80 -25.34 -23.29
CA ALA A 24 6.72 -25.86 -22.44
C ALA A 24 5.33 -25.79 -23.11
N ARG A 25 5.06 -24.71 -23.88
CA ARG A 25 3.85 -24.61 -24.70
C ARG A 25 3.85 -25.60 -25.86
N ALA A 26 4.99 -25.80 -26.51
CA ALA A 26 5.13 -26.75 -27.61
C ALA A 26 4.98 -28.21 -27.15
N GLN A 27 5.37 -28.52 -25.91
CA GLN A 27 5.30 -29.86 -25.33
C GLN A 27 3.95 -30.19 -24.66
N GLY A 28 3.00 -29.24 -24.57
CA GLY A 28 1.69 -29.47 -23.95
C GLY A 28 1.75 -29.73 -22.43
N THR A 29 2.91 -29.54 -21.80
CA THR A 29 3.08 -29.74 -20.35
C THR A 29 2.90 -28.40 -19.65
N SER A 30 1.68 -28.11 -19.19
CA SER A 30 1.36 -26.92 -18.38
C SER A 30 1.94 -27.01 -16.96
N ARG A 31 3.23 -27.35 -16.82
CA ARG A 31 3.90 -27.38 -15.51
C ARG A 31 4.48 -26.01 -15.21
N ALA A 32 4.17 -25.51 -14.02
CA ALA A 32 4.85 -24.35 -13.47
C ALA A 32 6.38 -24.56 -13.54
N PRO A 33 7.17 -23.51 -13.85
CA PRO A 33 8.62 -23.64 -13.82
C PRO A 33 9.07 -24.09 -12.42
N ARG A 34 9.97 -25.07 -12.35
CA ARG A 34 10.59 -25.49 -11.09
C ARG A 34 11.65 -24.48 -10.68
N LEU A 35 11.22 -23.40 -10.04
CA LEU A 35 12.09 -22.32 -9.58
C LEU A 35 12.61 -22.63 -8.18
N LYS A 36 13.82 -22.16 -7.88
CA LYS A 36 14.31 -22.06 -6.51
C LYS A 36 14.74 -20.63 -6.24
N ILE A 37 14.41 -20.12 -5.06
CA ILE A 37 14.91 -18.82 -4.60
C ILE A 37 16.43 -18.92 -4.46
N SER A 38 17.16 -18.04 -5.15
CA SER A 38 18.62 -17.93 -5.07
C SER A 38 19.05 -16.84 -4.09
N ALA A 39 18.26 -15.77 -3.98
CA ALA A 39 18.46 -14.70 -3.01
C ALA A 39 17.19 -13.86 -2.84
N ILE A 40 17.10 -13.14 -1.72
CA ILE A 40 16.15 -12.05 -1.53
C ILE A 40 16.92 -10.84 -1.03
N LYS A 41 16.67 -9.66 -1.61
CA LYS A 41 17.32 -8.41 -1.22
C LYS A 41 16.31 -7.29 -1.05
N ALA A 42 16.43 -6.54 0.03
CA ALA A 42 15.73 -5.29 0.27
C ALA A 42 16.70 -4.11 0.11
N ALA A 43 16.34 -3.17 -0.76
CA ALA A 43 17.03 -1.91 -0.93
C ALA A 43 16.65 -0.91 0.18
N ARG A 44 17.63 -0.13 0.61
CA ARG A 44 17.42 1.10 1.38
C ARG A 44 17.97 2.27 0.59
N LEU A 45 17.16 3.31 0.46
CA LEU A 45 17.41 4.44 -0.44
C LEU A 45 17.61 5.72 0.35
N ARG A 46 18.56 6.56 -0.08
CA ARG A 46 18.86 7.85 0.55
C ARG A 46 17.68 8.81 0.37
N GLY A 47 17.11 9.26 1.49
CA GLY A 47 16.03 10.26 1.50
C GLY A 47 14.70 9.78 0.90
N ILE A 48 14.53 8.47 0.69
CA ILE A 48 13.32 7.88 0.11
C ILE A 48 12.82 6.80 1.07
N ASN A 49 11.56 6.92 1.46
CA ASN A 49 10.96 6.02 2.46
C ASN A 49 10.54 4.66 1.87
N SER A 50 10.34 4.54 0.55
CA SER A 50 10.07 3.24 -0.10
C SER A 50 11.26 2.29 0.02
N LYS A 51 10.98 1.02 0.35
CA LYS A 51 11.98 -0.05 0.44
C LYS A 51 11.62 -1.15 -0.57
N PHE A 52 12.33 -1.21 -1.69
CA PHE A 52 12.11 -2.23 -2.71
C PHE A 52 12.67 -3.58 -2.28
N VAL A 53 11.91 -4.63 -2.50
CA VAL A 53 12.29 -6.02 -2.23
C VAL A 53 12.36 -6.76 -3.56
N ARG A 54 13.42 -7.52 -3.79
CA ARG A 54 13.55 -8.36 -4.98
C ARG A 54 13.85 -9.80 -4.58
N VAL A 55 13.06 -10.72 -5.12
CA VAL A 55 13.30 -12.17 -5.06
C VAL A 55 13.99 -12.59 -6.35
N TYR A 56 15.14 -13.24 -6.22
CA TYR A 56 15.91 -13.81 -7.32
C TYR A 56 15.73 -15.32 -7.36
N THR A 57 15.75 -15.89 -8.57
CA THR A 57 15.67 -17.35 -8.77
C THR A 57 16.93 -17.91 -9.40
N ASP A 58 17.09 -19.24 -9.31
CA ASP A 58 18.14 -20.02 -9.98
C ASP A 58 18.07 -20.01 -11.51
N GLN A 59 16.96 -19.54 -12.09
CA GLN A 59 16.74 -19.43 -13.53
C GLN A 59 16.72 -17.98 -14.04
N GLY A 60 17.16 -17.03 -13.21
CA GLY A 60 17.28 -15.62 -13.60
C GLY A 60 15.97 -14.85 -13.68
N LEU A 61 14.83 -15.46 -13.31
CA LEU A 61 13.56 -14.76 -13.14
C LEU A 61 13.56 -14.01 -11.79
N THR A 62 13.00 -12.81 -11.77
CA THR A 62 12.90 -11.98 -10.56
C THR A 62 11.48 -11.49 -10.32
N GLY A 63 11.12 -11.32 -9.05
CA GLY A 63 9.92 -10.65 -8.61
C GLY A 63 10.25 -9.45 -7.74
N ASP A 64 9.49 -8.37 -7.91
CA ASP A 64 9.68 -7.10 -7.24
C ASP A 64 8.49 -6.81 -6.31
N GLY A 65 8.79 -6.29 -5.12
CA GLY A 65 7.81 -5.90 -4.12
C GLY A 65 8.27 -4.67 -3.36
N GLU A 66 7.45 -4.22 -2.42
CA GLU A 66 7.70 -3.00 -1.66
C GLU A 66 7.25 -3.16 -0.20
N THR A 67 8.05 -2.61 0.70
CA THR A 67 7.68 -2.32 2.09
C THR A 67 7.91 -0.84 2.41
N LEU A 68 7.18 -0.28 3.38
CA LEU A 68 7.17 1.16 3.68
C LEU A 68 6.86 1.42 5.17
N ASP A 69 7.04 2.68 5.61
CA ASP A 69 6.72 3.18 6.98
C ASP A 69 7.21 2.34 8.17
N THR A 70 8.33 1.65 7.95
CA THR A 70 8.96 0.86 8.99
C THR A 70 10.46 1.05 9.02
N VAL A 71 11.02 1.00 10.24
CA VAL A 71 12.47 0.94 10.49
C VAL A 71 12.86 -0.52 10.66
N GLY A 72 13.95 -0.95 10.01
CA GLY A 72 14.52 -2.28 10.23
C GLY A 72 13.96 -3.42 9.38
N ALA A 73 12.91 -3.20 8.57
CA ALA A 73 12.39 -4.27 7.70
C ALA A 73 13.44 -4.78 6.70
N GLN A 74 14.31 -3.92 6.18
CA GLN A 74 15.36 -4.34 5.25
C GLN A 74 16.40 -5.23 5.93
N ASP A 75 16.71 -4.96 7.20
CA ASP A 75 17.60 -5.81 8.01
C ASP A 75 16.97 -7.18 8.26
N ILE A 76 15.69 -7.19 8.66
CA ILE A 76 14.88 -8.41 8.80
C ILE A 76 14.89 -9.22 7.50
N ILE A 77 14.72 -8.58 6.34
CA ILE A 77 14.75 -9.27 5.04
C ILE A 77 16.16 -9.76 4.71
N ASN A 78 17.17 -8.90 4.77
CA ASN A 78 18.50 -9.20 4.24
C ASN A 78 19.29 -10.18 5.11
N ASN A 79 19.14 -10.09 6.44
CA ASN A 79 19.95 -10.81 7.40
C ASN A 79 19.21 -11.97 8.08
N HIS A 80 17.88 -12.01 7.96
CA HIS A 80 17.07 -13.08 8.53
C HIS A 80 16.22 -13.80 7.46
N LEU A 81 15.11 -13.21 7.01
CA LEU A 81 14.13 -13.92 6.20
C LEU A 81 14.68 -14.38 4.84
N GLY A 82 15.45 -13.54 4.17
CA GLY A 82 16.03 -13.83 2.86
C GLY A 82 16.94 -15.06 2.84
N PRO A 83 17.97 -15.14 3.70
CA PRO A 83 18.81 -16.33 3.84
C PRO A 83 18.03 -17.63 4.11
N ALA A 84 16.98 -17.59 4.94
CA ALA A 84 16.13 -18.74 5.25
C ALA A 84 15.31 -19.26 4.06
N LEU A 85 15.07 -18.42 3.06
CA LEU A 85 14.24 -18.77 1.91
C LEU A 85 15.05 -19.31 0.73
N VAL A 86 16.38 -19.27 0.77
CA VAL A 86 17.22 -19.82 -0.30
C VAL A 86 16.93 -21.32 -0.49
N GLY A 87 16.73 -21.72 -1.74
CA GLY A 87 16.40 -23.09 -2.14
C GLY A 87 14.91 -23.46 -2.06
N ARG A 88 14.06 -22.61 -1.46
CA ARG A 88 12.59 -22.80 -1.45
C ARG A 88 12.01 -22.58 -2.84
N ASP A 89 10.87 -23.23 -3.09
CA ASP A 89 10.03 -22.95 -4.24
C ASP A 89 9.33 -21.60 -4.03
N PRO A 90 9.58 -20.57 -4.86
CA PRO A 90 8.95 -19.26 -4.71
C PRO A 90 7.45 -19.26 -4.99
N LEU A 91 6.89 -20.34 -5.57
CA LEU A 91 5.46 -20.46 -5.86
C LEU A 91 4.68 -21.02 -4.66
N ASP A 92 5.36 -21.48 -3.60
CA ASP A 92 4.77 -21.88 -2.32
C ASP A 92 4.47 -20.65 -1.43
N ILE A 93 3.75 -19.65 -1.96
CA ILE A 93 3.64 -18.31 -1.36
C ILE A 93 2.97 -18.36 0.02
N GLU A 94 1.80 -18.99 0.15
CA GLU A 94 1.10 -19.11 1.45
C GLU A 94 1.90 -19.97 2.43
N GLY A 95 2.57 -21.02 1.95
CA GLY A 95 3.44 -21.87 2.78
C GLY A 95 4.64 -21.09 3.32
N ILE A 96 5.32 -20.32 2.48
CA ILE A 96 6.40 -19.40 2.87
C ILE A 96 5.87 -18.37 3.88
N TRP A 97 4.77 -17.70 3.57
CA TRP A 97 4.20 -16.67 4.43
C TRP A 97 3.86 -17.24 5.82
N PHE A 98 3.18 -18.38 5.86
CA PHE A 98 2.75 -19.01 7.11
C PHE A 98 3.92 -19.58 7.92
N ASP A 99 4.93 -20.16 7.26
CA ASP A 99 6.16 -20.65 7.90
C ASP A 99 6.87 -19.52 8.63
N LEU A 100 7.08 -18.39 7.95
CA LEU A 100 7.74 -17.24 8.56
C LEU A 100 6.87 -16.62 9.66
N TRP A 101 5.56 -16.56 9.46
CA TRP A 101 4.67 -15.94 10.43
C TRP A 101 4.47 -16.73 11.72
N SER A 102 4.28 -18.06 11.68
CA SER A 102 3.49 -18.74 12.73
C SER A 102 4.09 -19.91 13.52
N TRP A 103 5.16 -20.59 13.08
CA TRP A 103 5.63 -21.77 13.84
C TRP A 103 6.98 -22.35 13.44
N LYS A 104 7.21 -22.53 12.13
CA LYS A 104 8.27 -23.41 11.67
C LYS A 104 9.59 -22.65 11.63
N SER A 105 10.61 -23.14 12.34
CA SER A 105 11.99 -22.75 12.05
C SER A 105 12.24 -23.00 10.57
N PRO A 106 12.49 -21.96 9.75
CA PRO A 106 12.85 -22.17 8.37
C PRO A 106 14.11 -23.04 8.29
N PRO A 107 14.31 -23.79 7.19
CA PRO A 107 15.62 -24.33 6.88
C PRO A 107 16.69 -23.24 7.02
N GLY A 108 17.79 -23.51 7.74
CA GLY A 108 18.82 -22.50 8.02
C GLY A 108 18.85 -21.94 9.45
N GLY A 109 18.02 -22.45 10.37
CA GLY A 109 18.22 -22.25 11.83
C GLY A 109 17.76 -20.91 12.37
N ILE A 110 16.88 -20.20 11.67
CA ILE A 110 16.34 -18.93 12.16
C ILE A 110 15.35 -19.20 13.30
N PRO A 111 15.46 -18.50 14.44
CA PRO A 111 14.48 -18.58 15.50
C PRO A 111 13.10 -18.22 14.93
N PRO A 112 12.07 -19.06 15.08
CA PRO A 112 10.74 -18.71 14.64
C PRO A 112 10.30 -17.46 15.42
N VAL A 113 9.46 -16.61 14.82
CA VAL A 113 8.70 -15.67 15.64
C VAL A 113 7.86 -16.52 16.60
N PHE A 114 8.08 -16.33 17.90
CA PHE A 114 7.35 -17.07 18.92
C PHE A 114 5.85 -16.79 18.76
N MET A 115 5.15 -17.74 18.12
CA MET A 115 3.73 -17.74 17.82
C MET A 115 3.17 -16.41 17.24
N ARG A 116 3.23 -16.26 15.91
CA ARG A 116 2.54 -15.19 15.13
C ARG A 116 3.01 -13.77 15.43
N GLY A 117 3.79 -13.20 14.51
CA GLY A 117 4.11 -11.76 14.55
C GLY A 117 2.83 -10.91 14.47
N MET A 118 2.64 -10.00 15.43
CA MET A 118 1.38 -9.22 15.55
C MET A 118 1.42 -7.87 14.83
N GLY A 119 2.58 -7.38 14.42
CA GLY A 119 2.70 -6.03 13.85
C GLY A 119 4.12 -5.61 13.50
N GLY A 120 4.25 -4.34 13.14
CA GLY A 120 5.53 -3.63 13.05
C GLY A 120 6.46 -4.09 11.93
N PRO A 121 7.78 -3.89 12.08
CA PRO A 121 8.76 -4.12 11.02
C PRO A 121 8.80 -5.53 10.47
N TYR A 122 8.47 -6.51 11.30
CA TYR A 122 8.45 -7.90 10.90
C TYR A 122 7.34 -8.19 9.88
N LEU A 123 6.11 -7.74 10.14
CA LEU A 123 5.01 -7.94 9.19
C LEU A 123 5.15 -7.08 7.93
N ALA A 124 5.74 -5.89 8.05
CA ALA A 124 6.06 -5.07 6.90
C ALA A 124 7.12 -5.74 5.99
N ALA A 125 8.15 -6.36 6.59
CA ALA A 125 9.12 -7.18 5.86
C ALA A 125 8.46 -8.36 5.14
N LEU A 126 7.57 -9.08 5.82
CA LEU A 126 6.79 -10.18 5.23
C LEU A 126 5.92 -9.71 4.06
N SER A 127 5.27 -8.55 4.20
CA SER A 127 4.42 -7.97 3.16
C SER A 127 5.22 -7.68 1.88
N GLY A 128 6.42 -7.10 2.02
CA GLY A 128 7.29 -6.82 0.88
C GLY A 128 7.80 -8.09 0.17
N ILE A 129 8.13 -9.14 0.94
CA ILE A 129 8.51 -10.45 0.38
C ILE A 129 7.32 -11.09 -0.35
N GLU A 130 6.13 -11.10 0.26
CA GLU A 130 4.92 -11.71 -0.30
C GLU A 130 4.52 -11.03 -1.62
N MET A 131 4.58 -9.70 -1.66
CA MET A 131 4.34 -8.93 -2.88
C MET A 131 5.31 -9.33 -4.00
N ALA A 132 6.61 -9.47 -3.69
CA ALA A 132 7.62 -9.88 -4.65
C ALA A 132 7.43 -11.33 -5.14
N LEU A 133 7.01 -12.24 -4.26
CA LEU A 133 6.69 -13.63 -4.63
C LEU A 133 5.47 -13.68 -5.59
N TRP A 134 4.46 -12.85 -5.37
CA TRP A 134 3.31 -12.75 -6.27
C TRP A 134 3.65 -12.17 -7.64
N ASP A 135 4.48 -11.13 -7.68
CA ASP A 135 5.00 -10.60 -8.94
C ASP A 135 5.79 -11.66 -9.71
N LEU A 136 6.66 -12.40 -9.01
CA LEU A 136 7.40 -13.53 -9.56
C LEU A 136 6.47 -14.62 -10.10
N ALA A 137 5.41 -14.98 -9.37
CA ALA A 137 4.44 -15.97 -9.81
C ALA A 137 3.69 -15.54 -11.07
N GLY A 138 3.27 -14.27 -11.15
CA GLY A 138 2.65 -13.72 -12.36
C GLY A 138 3.60 -13.73 -13.56
N LYS A 139 4.87 -13.37 -13.35
CA LYS A 139 5.93 -13.46 -14.37
C LYS A 139 6.19 -14.91 -14.81
N ALA A 140 6.28 -15.85 -13.86
CA ALA A 140 6.55 -17.28 -14.06
C ALA A 140 5.40 -18.03 -14.77
N MET A 141 4.16 -17.59 -14.57
CA MET A 141 3.00 -18.09 -15.30
C MET A 141 2.73 -17.29 -16.58
N GLY A 142 3.33 -16.11 -16.68
CA GLY A 142 3.19 -15.18 -17.78
C GLY A 142 1.77 -14.63 -17.93
N VAL A 143 1.17 -14.28 -16.80
CA VAL A 143 -0.17 -13.69 -16.67
C VAL A 143 -0.11 -12.50 -15.72
N PRO A 144 -0.99 -11.49 -15.88
CA PRO A 144 -1.07 -10.39 -14.93
C PRO A 144 -1.56 -10.88 -13.57
N LEU A 145 -1.12 -10.21 -12.51
CA LEU A 145 -1.34 -10.66 -11.14
C LEU A 145 -2.82 -10.86 -10.78
N TYR A 146 -3.72 -9.98 -11.24
CA TYR A 146 -5.15 -10.12 -11.00
C TYR A 146 -5.74 -11.47 -11.49
N ARG A 147 -5.12 -12.14 -12.47
CA ARG A 147 -5.56 -13.48 -12.93
C ARG A 147 -5.30 -14.55 -11.89
N LEU A 148 -4.20 -14.43 -11.15
CA LEU A 148 -3.87 -15.34 -10.06
C LEU A 148 -4.79 -15.12 -8.85
N PHE A 149 -5.35 -13.92 -8.70
CA PHE A 149 -6.33 -13.59 -7.66
C PHE A 149 -7.79 -13.91 -8.01
N GLY A 150 -8.03 -14.67 -9.08
CA GLY A 150 -9.37 -15.11 -9.48
C GLY A 150 -10.03 -14.26 -10.58
N GLY A 151 -9.31 -13.28 -11.13
CA GLY A 151 -9.81 -12.42 -12.20
C GLY A 151 -10.39 -11.09 -11.71
N ARG A 152 -10.47 -10.13 -12.63
CA ARG A 152 -10.92 -8.76 -12.33
C ARG A 152 -12.43 -8.60 -12.54
N VAL A 153 -13.08 -7.92 -11.61
CA VAL A 153 -14.48 -7.46 -11.70
C VAL A 153 -14.56 -6.02 -12.23
N ARG A 154 -13.42 -5.35 -12.40
CA ARG A 154 -13.29 -4.02 -13.00
C ARG A 154 -11.96 -3.87 -13.74
N ASN A 155 -11.95 -3.12 -14.85
CA ASN A 155 -10.75 -2.93 -15.68
C ASN A 155 -9.85 -1.77 -15.19
N LYS A 156 -10.41 -0.85 -14.41
CA LYS A 156 -9.74 0.35 -13.92
C LYS A 156 -10.13 0.60 -12.46
N VAL A 157 -9.23 1.23 -11.72
CA VAL A 157 -9.34 1.48 -10.28
C VAL A 157 -9.45 2.99 -10.08
N ALA A 158 -10.51 3.45 -9.40
CA ALA A 158 -10.67 4.85 -9.07
C ALA A 158 -9.63 5.26 -8.02
N VAL A 159 -9.04 6.44 -8.17
CA VAL A 159 -8.05 6.94 -7.23
C VAL A 159 -8.38 8.33 -6.68
N TYR A 160 -7.80 8.65 -5.53
CA TYR A 160 -7.77 10.00 -4.97
C TYR A 160 -6.33 10.46 -4.70
N TYR A 161 -6.17 11.78 -4.58
CA TYR A 161 -4.89 12.44 -4.34
C TYR A 161 -4.97 13.33 -3.10
N HIS A 162 -3.80 13.80 -2.65
CA HIS A 162 -3.69 14.67 -1.47
C HIS A 162 -3.56 16.12 -1.89
N ALA A 163 -4.13 17.03 -1.12
CA ALA A 163 -3.88 18.46 -1.23
C ALA A 163 -3.85 19.12 0.15
N GLY A 164 -2.90 20.01 0.38
CA GLY A 164 -2.78 20.77 1.64
C GLY A 164 -3.62 22.05 1.64
N GLN A 165 -4.12 22.48 0.48
CA GLN A 165 -4.86 23.73 0.31
C GLN A 165 -5.80 23.74 -0.90
N PRO A 166 -6.81 24.63 -0.92
CA PRO A 166 -7.83 24.66 -1.96
C PRO A 166 -7.31 24.81 -3.40
N SER A 167 -6.32 25.68 -3.61
CA SER A 167 -5.76 25.93 -4.95
C SER A 167 -5.03 24.73 -5.52
N GLU A 168 -4.31 23.99 -4.67
CA GLU A 168 -3.66 22.73 -5.04
C GLU A 168 -4.71 21.66 -5.37
N ALA A 169 -5.76 21.53 -4.55
CA ALA A 169 -6.84 20.58 -4.78
C ALA A 169 -7.50 20.80 -6.16
N LEU A 170 -7.81 22.05 -6.51
CA LEU A 170 -8.36 22.41 -7.82
C LEU A 170 -7.39 22.07 -8.97
N LYS A 171 -6.09 22.34 -8.80
CA LYS A 171 -5.07 22.00 -9.81
C LYS A 171 -4.99 20.49 -10.04
N ILE A 172 -5.03 19.70 -8.96
CA ILE A 172 -4.98 18.23 -9.05
C ILE A 172 -6.23 17.69 -9.73
N VAL A 173 -7.42 18.15 -9.32
CA VAL A 173 -8.69 17.72 -9.94
C VAL A 173 -8.71 18.04 -11.44
N ARG A 174 -8.27 19.24 -11.83
CA ARG A 174 -8.21 19.63 -13.25
C ARG A 174 -7.18 18.83 -14.06
N SER A 175 -6.02 18.55 -13.49
CA SER A 175 -4.93 17.88 -14.22
C SER A 175 -5.07 16.35 -14.28
N THR A 176 -5.69 15.73 -13.28
CA THR A 176 -5.81 14.26 -13.19
C THR A 176 -7.22 13.74 -13.46
N GLY A 177 -8.25 14.58 -13.27
CA GLY A 177 -9.65 14.19 -13.38
C GLY A 177 -10.20 13.41 -12.18
N VAL A 178 -9.47 13.31 -11.06
CA VAL A 178 -9.98 12.64 -9.85
C VAL A 178 -11.26 13.28 -9.31
N LYS A 179 -12.06 12.45 -8.65
CA LYS A 179 -13.34 12.85 -8.07
C LYS A 179 -13.31 12.97 -6.55
N ALA A 180 -12.15 12.77 -5.93
CA ALA A 180 -11.95 12.91 -4.51
C ALA A 180 -10.54 13.45 -4.20
N ILE A 181 -10.44 14.23 -3.12
CA ILE A 181 -9.21 14.76 -2.56
C ILE A 181 -9.18 14.43 -1.06
N LYS A 182 -8.02 14.01 -0.56
CA LYS A 182 -7.73 13.90 0.87
C LYS A 182 -6.92 15.10 1.35
N THR A 183 -7.23 15.60 2.53
CA THR A 183 -6.49 16.70 3.16
C THR A 183 -6.22 16.43 4.63
N GLY A 184 -5.00 16.74 5.06
CA GLY A 184 -4.61 16.68 6.47
C GLY A 184 -5.21 17.84 7.25
N ILE A 185 -5.87 17.52 8.36
CA ILE A 185 -6.41 18.51 9.30
C ILE A 185 -5.59 18.59 10.60
N ASP A 186 -4.57 17.74 10.73
CA ASP A 186 -3.57 17.73 11.80
C ASP A 186 -2.42 18.73 11.59
N ASN A 187 -2.46 19.45 10.46
CA ASN A 187 -1.51 20.49 10.03
C ASN A 187 -1.32 21.64 11.03
N ILE A 188 -2.17 21.75 12.05
CA ILE A 188 -1.98 22.52 13.30
C ILE A 188 -0.71 22.15 14.08
N THR A 189 0.09 21.21 13.62
CA THR A 189 1.36 20.80 14.24
C THR A 189 2.56 20.98 13.31
N GLN A 190 2.38 21.49 12.09
CA GLN A 190 3.49 21.74 11.18
C GLN A 190 4.05 23.15 11.36
N LYS A 191 5.36 23.24 11.61
CA LYS A 191 6.10 24.48 11.89
C LYS A 191 5.91 25.56 10.81
N ASP A 192 5.62 25.15 9.59
CA ASP A 192 5.46 26.02 8.42
C ASP A 192 4.01 26.49 8.20
N ASN A 193 3.08 26.18 9.12
CA ASN A 193 1.68 26.59 9.04
C ASN A 193 1.17 27.33 10.30
N PRO A 194 1.88 28.39 10.76
CA PRO A 194 1.56 29.10 12.00
C PRO A 194 0.16 29.72 12.03
N GLU A 195 -0.35 30.14 10.87
CA GLU A 195 -1.69 30.74 10.73
C GLU A 195 -2.83 29.74 10.97
N ARG A 196 -2.56 28.43 10.96
CA ARG A 196 -3.58 27.41 11.21
C ARG A 196 -3.72 27.01 12.67
N GLY A 197 -3.00 27.63 13.62
CA GLY A 197 -3.07 27.29 15.05
C GLY A 197 -1.93 26.37 15.51
N PHE A 198 -0.75 26.50 14.90
CA PHE A 198 0.46 25.79 15.28
C PHE A 198 0.76 25.95 16.77
N ASP A 199 0.82 24.83 17.49
CA ASP A 199 1.24 24.79 18.89
C ASP A 199 2.52 23.92 19.03
N PRO A 200 3.69 24.52 19.29
CA PRO A 200 4.94 23.77 19.44
C PRO A 200 4.96 22.83 20.65
N GLY A 201 4.07 23.02 21.64
CA GLY A 201 3.90 22.11 22.78
C GLY A 201 3.05 20.87 22.47
N LYS A 202 2.40 20.85 21.30
CA LYS A 202 1.41 19.84 20.92
C LYS A 202 1.98 18.49 20.47
N SER A 203 3.31 18.36 20.35
CA SER A 203 3.96 17.08 20.02
C SER A 203 3.58 15.94 20.97
N TRP A 204 3.09 16.27 22.18
CA TRP A 204 2.72 15.30 23.22
C TRP A 204 1.28 15.46 23.72
N ASN A 205 0.54 16.45 23.24
CA ASN A 205 -0.81 16.75 23.69
C ASN A 205 -1.81 16.60 22.54
N PHE A 206 -2.63 15.56 22.59
CA PHE A 206 -3.62 15.26 21.56
C PHE A 206 -4.92 16.05 21.75
N THR A 207 -5.03 16.80 22.85
CA THR A 207 -6.22 17.58 23.19
C THR A 207 -6.25 18.95 22.54
N LEU A 208 -7.39 19.26 21.92
CA LEU A 208 -7.63 20.54 21.25
C LEU A 208 -8.30 21.55 22.16
N THR A 209 -7.94 22.82 21.92
CA THR A 209 -8.72 23.97 22.39
C THR A 209 -9.86 24.28 21.42
N ASN A 210 -10.89 24.98 21.88
CA ASN A 210 -12.00 25.44 21.05
C ASN A 210 -11.52 26.21 19.80
N ARG A 211 -10.51 27.08 19.96
CA ARG A 211 -9.93 27.85 18.86
C ARG A 211 -9.36 26.94 17.76
N GLN A 212 -8.63 25.90 18.14
CA GLN A 212 -8.05 24.97 17.16
C GLN A 212 -9.13 24.16 16.42
N ILE A 213 -10.24 23.84 17.11
CA ILE A 213 -11.40 23.20 16.48
C ILE A 213 -12.04 24.15 15.46
N ASP A 214 -12.21 25.43 15.81
CA ASP A 214 -12.74 26.45 14.91
C ASP A 214 -11.83 26.66 13.68
N ASP A 215 -10.51 26.68 13.88
CA ASP A 215 -9.52 26.80 12.80
C ASP A 215 -9.59 25.60 11.84
N ILE A 216 -9.70 24.36 12.36
CA ILE A 216 -9.94 23.16 11.55
C ILE A 216 -11.24 23.31 10.75
N ALA A 217 -12.34 23.69 11.41
CA ALA A 217 -13.65 23.78 10.77
C ALA A 217 -13.68 24.85 9.67
N SER A 218 -12.98 25.96 9.88
CA SER A 218 -12.77 27.02 8.87
C SER A 218 -11.98 26.48 7.68
N PHE A 219 -10.86 25.79 7.93
CA PHE A 219 -10.05 25.18 6.87
C PHE A 219 -10.84 24.15 6.03
N VAL A 220 -11.55 23.23 6.69
CA VAL A 220 -12.40 22.25 5.99
C VAL A 220 -13.50 22.95 5.19
N GLY A 221 -14.08 24.02 5.73
CA GLY A 221 -15.03 24.87 5.01
C GLY A 221 -14.45 25.44 3.72
N SER A 222 -13.24 25.99 3.76
CA SER A 222 -12.55 26.53 2.58
C SER A 222 -12.26 25.47 1.51
N MET A 223 -11.88 24.26 1.93
CA MET A 223 -11.68 23.12 1.03
C MET A 223 -12.98 22.71 0.36
N ARG A 224 -14.07 22.62 1.14
CA ARG A 224 -15.41 22.28 0.63
C ARG A 224 -15.95 23.35 -0.33
N GLU A 225 -15.78 24.63 -0.02
CA GLU A 225 -16.19 25.73 -0.90
C GLU A 225 -15.50 25.64 -2.27
N ALA A 226 -14.19 25.42 -2.29
CA ALA A 226 -13.43 25.31 -3.53
C ALA A 226 -13.78 24.06 -4.35
N LEU A 227 -13.95 22.91 -3.69
CA LEU A 227 -14.26 21.64 -4.37
C LEU A 227 -15.74 21.53 -4.79
N GLY A 228 -16.62 22.33 -4.20
CA GLY A 228 -18.07 22.22 -4.39
C GLY A 228 -18.66 20.99 -3.69
N PRO A 229 -19.97 20.75 -3.88
CA PRO A 229 -20.71 19.73 -3.13
C PRO A 229 -20.47 18.29 -3.61
N GLU A 230 -20.08 18.09 -4.87
CA GLU A 230 -20.05 16.77 -5.52
C GLU A 230 -18.72 16.02 -5.37
N LEU A 231 -17.59 16.73 -5.29
CA LEU A 231 -16.29 16.11 -5.15
C LEU A 231 -16.12 15.53 -3.74
N GLY A 232 -15.56 14.32 -3.64
CA GLY A 232 -15.19 13.72 -2.37
C GLY A 232 -14.13 14.55 -1.65
N LEU A 233 -14.36 14.81 -0.36
CA LEU A 233 -13.39 15.46 0.53
C LEU A 233 -13.15 14.54 1.72
N ALA A 234 -11.98 13.91 1.75
CA ALA A 234 -11.52 13.06 2.85
C ALA A 234 -10.69 13.90 3.84
N LEU A 235 -10.88 13.68 5.14
CA LEU A 235 -10.19 14.38 6.21
C LEU A 235 -9.26 13.43 6.96
N GLU A 236 -7.98 13.76 7.01
CA GLU A 236 -6.92 12.96 7.62
C GLU A 236 -6.46 13.56 8.96
N CYS A 237 -6.44 12.74 10.01
CA CYS A 237 -6.05 13.12 11.36
C CYS A 237 -4.67 12.58 11.79
N HIS A 238 -4.13 11.59 11.09
CA HIS A 238 -2.88 10.90 11.40
C HIS A 238 -2.78 10.44 12.87
N THR A 239 -3.87 9.96 13.47
CA THR A 239 -3.96 9.51 14.87
C THR A 239 -3.64 10.59 15.93
N ARG A 240 -3.65 11.88 15.57
CA ARG A 240 -3.14 12.96 16.44
C ARG A 240 -4.15 13.57 17.42
N TYR A 241 -5.28 12.92 17.65
CA TYR A 241 -6.31 13.43 18.57
C TYR A 241 -6.71 12.39 19.60
N ASP A 242 -7.08 12.87 20.79
CA ASP A 242 -7.83 12.07 21.75
C ASP A 242 -9.30 11.94 21.33
N THR A 243 -10.02 11.03 21.99
CA THR A 243 -11.42 10.72 21.71
C THR A 243 -12.33 11.95 21.73
N GLU A 244 -12.22 12.81 22.75
CA GLU A 244 -13.12 13.95 22.91
C GLU A 244 -12.83 15.04 21.87
N SER A 245 -11.55 15.29 21.60
CA SER A 245 -11.12 16.22 20.55
C SER A 245 -11.60 15.75 19.18
N ALA A 246 -11.46 14.45 18.87
CA ALA A 246 -11.97 13.86 17.64
C ALA A 246 -13.50 14.00 17.50
N ILE A 247 -14.26 13.76 18.58
CA ILE A 247 -15.72 13.96 18.60
C ILE A 247 -16.08 15.42 18.33
N GLN A 248 -15.37 16.37 18.94
CA GLN A 248 -15.63 17.79 18.76
C GLN A 248 -15.32 18.26 17.33
N ILE A 249 -14.21 17.81 16.75
CA ILE A 249 -13.89 18.06 15.33
C ILE A 249 -15.00 17.50 14.44
N ALA A 250 -15.37 16.23 14.62
CA ALA A 250 -16.37 15.58 13.80
C ALA A 250 -17.70 16.35 13.78
N LYS A 251 -18.17 16.80 14.95
CA LYS A 251 -19.37 17.64 15.07
C LYS A 251 -19.22 18.98 14.35
N ALA A 252 -18.07 19.64 14.47
CA ALA A 252 -17.82 20.94 13.85
C ALA A 252 -17.81 20.86 12.32
N VAL A 253 -17.33 19.74 11.75
CA VAL A 253 -17.15 19.57 10.30
C VAL A 253 -18.26 18.76 9.61
N GLU A 254 -19.20 18.17 10.36
CA GLU A 254 -20.28 17.33 9.81
C GLU A 254 -21.10 18.04 8.72
N ARG A 255 -21.33 19.34 8.89
CA ARG A 255 -22.04 20.20 7.91
C ARG A 255 -21.39 20.23 6.52
N TYR A 256 -20.09 19.96 6.42
CA TYR A 256 -19.35 19.96 5.15
C TYR A 256 -19.40 18.61 4.43
N ARG A 257 -20.09 17.63 5.01
CA ARG A 257 -20.32 16.29 4.43
C ARG A 257 -19.02 15.66 3.90
N PRO A 258 -18.00 15.44 4.75
CA PRO A 258 -16.80 14.74 4.32
C PRO A 258 -17.12 13.34 3.78
N MET A 259 -16.30 12.88 2.84
CA MET A 259 -16.33 11.51 2.33
C MET A 259 -15.99 10.51 3.44
N TRP A 260 -15.01 10.85 4.29
CA TRP A 260 -14.70 10.18 5.54
C TRP A 260 -13.90 11.07 6.49
N PHE A 261 -13.79 10.60 7.73
CA PHE A 261 -12.92 11.08 8.80
C PHE A 261 -11.94 9.95 9.16
N GLU A 262 -10.67 10.12 8.81
CA GLU A 262 -9.64 9.08 8.79
C GLU A 262 -8.73 9.14 10.01
N GLU A 263 -8.46 7.96 10.59
CA GLU A 263 -7.61 7.74 11.78
C GLU A 263 -7.77 8.82 12.87
N PRO A 264 -9.01 9.09 13.35
CA PRO A 264 -9.28 10.21 14.26
C PRO A 264 -8.60 10.04 15.63
N VAL A 265 -8.36 8.80 16.05
CA VAL A 265 -7.64 8.42 17.27
C VAL A 265 -6.66 7.29 16.96
N PRO A 266 -5.64 7.04 17.81
CA PRO A 266 -4.76 5.89 17.67
C PRO A 266 -5.52 4.55 17.59
N SER A 267 -4.95 3.60 16.86
CA SER A 267 -5.59 2.32 16.51
C SER A 267 -5.46 1.23 17.58
N ASP A 268 -4.77 1.51 18.69
CA ASP A 268 -4.55 0.58 19.80
C ASP A 268 -5.78 0.40 20.71
N ASN A 269 -6.73 1.33 20.66
CA ASN A 269 -7.99 1.27 21.42
C ASN A 269 -9.22 1.32 20.51
N VAL A 270 -9.74 0.13 20.16
CA VAL A 270 -10.92 -0.01 19.29
C VAL A 270 -12.17 0.63 19.88
N GLU A 271 -12.34 0.63 21.21
CA GLU A 271 -13.50 1.24 21.86
C GLU A 271 -13.51 2.77 21.74
N ALA A 272 -12.34 3.41 21.76
CA ALA A 272 -12.22 4.84 21.48
C ALA A 272 -12.68 5.16 20.05
N MET A 273 -12.27 4.35 19.07
CA MET A 273 -12.73 4.48 17.69
C MET A 273 -14.26 4.31 17.57
N VAL A 274 -14.84 3.33 18.28
CA VAL A 274 -16.30 3.12 18.36
C VAL A 274 -17.00 4.34 18.95
N ALA A 275 -16.46 4.95 20.00
CA ALA A 275 -17.03 6.15 20.62
C ALA A 275 -17.07 7.33 19.63
N VAL A 276 -15.97 7.59 18.91
CA VAL A 276 -15.94 8.62 17.85
C VAL A 276 -16.98 8.31 16.79
N ARG A 277 -17.00 7.08 16.27
CA ARG A 277 -17.92 6.66 15.22
C ARG A 277 -19.39 6.82 15.58
N ARG A 278 -19.77 6.53 16.82
CA ARG A 278 -21.16 6.67 17.30
C ARG A 278 -21.58 8.13 17.53
N SER A 279 -20.63 9.07 17.54
CA SER A 279 -20.89 10.48 17.86
C SER A 279 -21.23 11.36 16.66
N THR A 280 -21.01 10.88 15.44
CA THR A 280 -21.12 11.67 14.20
C THR A 280 -21.76 10.86 13.08
N ARG A 281 -22.29 11.55 12.06
CA ARG A 281 -22.74 10.94 10.81
C ARG A 281 -21.65 10.83 9.75
N ILE A 282 -20.48 11.40 9.97
CA ILE A 282 -19.37 11.29 9.03
C ILE A 282 -18.88 9.83 9.03
N PRO A 283 -18.68 9.19 7.86
CA PRO A 283 -18.06 7.87 7.80
C PRO A 283 -16.67 7.89 8.44
N ILE A 284 -16.40 6.98 9.37
CA ILE A 284 -15.05 6.79 9.94
C ILE A 284 -14.26 5.81 9.09
N ALA A 285 -13.02 6.15 8.74
CA ALA A 285 -12.10 5.28 8.04
C ALA A 285 -10.83 5.05 8.88
N ALA A 286 -10.30 3.83 8.87
CA ALA A 286 -9.01 3.51 9.50
C ALA A 286 -8.46 2.19 8.96
N GLY A 287 -7.16 1.94 9.15
CA GLY A 287 -6.58 0.63 8.88
C GLY A 287 -5.12 0.60 8.48
N GLU A 288 -4.49 1.74 8.22
CA GLU A 288 -3.11 1.76 7.74
C GLU A 288 -2.11 1.25 8.79
N ASN A 289 -2.49 1.33 10.07
CA ASN A 289 -1.73 0.84 11.22
C ASN A 289 -2.30 -0.45 11.85
N ILE A 290 -3.23 -1.13 11.16
CA ILE A 290 -3.80 -2.42 11.59
C ILE A 290 -3.17 -3.55 10.78
N TYR A 291 -2.79 -4.62 11.46
CA TYR A 291 -2.04 -5.73 10.87
C TYR A 291 -2.84 -7.01 10.83
N THR A 292 -2.80 -7.72 9.70
CA THR A 292 -3.45 -9.00 9.42
C THR A 292 -4.97 -9.00 9.63
N ARG A 293 -5.65 -10.00 9.06
CA ARG A 293 -7.09 -10.18 9.28
C ARG A 293 -7.50 -10.34 10.75
N TYR A 294 -6.57 -10.72 11.62
CA TYR A 294 -6.83 -10.87 13.05
C TYR A 294 -6.95 -9.52 13.76
N GLY A 295 -6.14 -8.52 13.39
CA GLY A 295 -6.29 -7.16 13.89
C GLY A 295 -7.56 -6.51 13.37
N PHE A 296 -7.86 -6.70 12.08
CA PHE A 296 -9.09 -6.17 11.48
C PHE A 296 -10.37 -6.80 12.04
N ARG A 297 -10.32 -8.06 12.52
CA ARG A 297 -11.50 -8.75 13.06
C ARG A 297 -12.24 -7.93 14.12
N GLU A 298 -11.52 -7.38 15.12
CA GLU A 298 -12.15 -6.65 16.21
C GLU A 298 -12.83 -5.37 15.71
N TYR A 299 -12.18 -4.65 14.79
CA TYR A 299 -12.73 -3.46 14.16
C TYR A 299 -14.03 -3.75 13.39
N LEU A 300 -14.08 -4.89 12.69
CA LEU A 300 -15.26 -5.32 11.95
C LEU A 300 -16.39 -5.77 12.87
N GLU A 301 -16.11 -6.62 13.85
CA GLU A 301 -17.09 -7.17 14.81
C GLU A 301 -17.74 -6.06 15.64
N LYS A 302 -16.97 -5.06 16.09
CA LYS A 302 -17.48 -3.91 16.84
C LYS A 302 -18.07 -2.81 15.97
N GLN A 303 -17.99 -2.96 14.64
CA GLN A 303 -18.34 -1.93 13.66
C GLN A 303 -17.66 -0.59 13.97
N ALA A 304 -16.37 -0.63 14.32
CA ALA A 304 -15.58 0.54 14.72
C ALA A 304 -15.31 1.51 13.56
N VAL A 305 -15.48 1.07 12.31
CA VAL A 305 -15.27 1.87 11.09
C VAL A 305 -16.39 1.68 10.07
N SER A 306 -16.55 2.65 9.17
CA SER A 306 -17.39 2.56 7.96
C SER A 306 -16.61 2.02 6.79
N ILE A 307 -15.30 2.23 6.77
CA ILE A 307 -14.39 1.94 5.66
C ILE A 307 -13.10 1.41 6.28
N ILE A 308 -12.60 0.28 5.78
CA ILE A 308 -11.27 -0.22 6.16
C ILE A 308 -10.21 0.22 5.15
N GLN A 309 -9.02 0.58 5.64
CA GLN A 309 -7.92 1.08 4.82
C GLN A 309 -6.63 0.29 5.04
N PRO A 310 -6.60 -1.02 4.77
CA PRO A 310 -5.37 -1.81 4.95
C PRO A 310 -4.27 -1.29 4.04
N ASP A 311 -3.07 -1.17 4.60
CA ASP A 311 -1.85 -0.93 3.84
C ASP A 311 -1.22 -2.26 3.44
N MET A 312 -1.23 -2.60 2.14
CA MET A 312 -0.78 -3.91 1.69
C MET A 312 0.74 -4.11 1.75
N ALA A 313 1.53 -3.04 1.97
CA ALA A 313 2.96 -3.12 2.25
C ALA A 313 3.28 -3.29 3.75
N LYS A 314 2.25 -3.26 4.62
CA LYS A 314 2.39 -3.41 6.09
C LYS A 314 1.59 -4.59 6.65
N CYS A 315 0.36 -4.78 6.22
CA CYS A 315 -0.63 -5.61 6.92
C CYS A 315 -0.49 -7.13 6.69
N GLY A 316 0.48 -7.58 5.90
CA GLY A 316 0.72 -8.98 5.58
C GLY A 316 0.79 -9.29 4.09
N GLY A 317 0.71 -8.28 3.21
CA GLY A 317 0.85 -8.45 1.77
C GLY A 317 -0.48 -8.38 1.00
N LEU A 318 -0.40 -8.65 -0.30
CA LEU A 318 -1.49 -8.53 -1.26
C LEU A 318 -2.60 -9.56 -0.98
N TRP A 319 -2.22 -10.80 -0.71
CA TRP A 319 -3.17 -11.88 -0.47
C TRP A 319 -3.85 -11.77 0.90
N GLU A 320 -3.10 -11.36 1.94
CA GLU A 320 -3.69 -11.06 3.25
C GLU A 320 -4.69 -9.89 3.15
N SER A 321 -4.36 -8.86 2.36
CA SER A 321 -5.28 -7.73 2.08
C SER A 321 -6.57 -8.19 1.39
N ARG A 322 -6.49 -9.17 0.49
CA ARG A 322 -7.67 -9.79 -0.12
C ARG A 322 -8.52 -10.57 0.89
N LYS A 323 -7.90 -11.28 1.84
CA LYS A 323 -8.61 -11.97 2.94
C LYS A 323 -9.29 -10.96 3.87
N ILE A 324 -8.62 -9.84 4.19
CA ILE A 324 -9.18 -8.72 4.95
C ILE A 324 -10.40 -8.14 4.24
N ALA A 325 -10.30 -7.87 2.93
CA ALA A 325 -11.40 -7.34 2.13
C ALA A 325 -12.61 -8.28 2.11
N ALA A 326 -12.38 -9.59 1.95
CA ALA A 326 -13.44 -10.60 1.98
C ALA A 326 -14.13 -10.69 3.35
N MET A 327 -13.38 -10.53 4.45
CA MET A 327 -13.99 -10.43 5.79
C MET A 327 -14.86 -9.17 5.91
N ALA A 328 -14.37 -8.02 5.46
CA ALA A 328 -15.13 -6.77 5.52
C ALA A 328 -16.40 -6.78 4.66
N GLU A 329 -16.37 -7.49 3.53
CA GLU A 329 -17.52 -7.66 2.63
C GLU A 329 -18.74 -8.26 3.36
N VAL A 330 -18.52 -9.22 4.27
CA VAL A 330 -19.58 -9.84 5.10
C VAL A 330 -20.29 -8.81 5.98
N TYR A 331 -19.58 -7.78 6.44
CA TYR A 331 -20.12 -6.71 7.28
C TYR A 331 -20.66 -5.54 6.44
N HIS A 332 -20.70 -5.66 5.12
CA HIS A 332 -21.02 -4.56 4.19
C HIS A 332 -20.10 -3.34 4.32
N ILE A 333 -18.86 -3.58 4.76
CA ILE A 333 -17.85 -2.54 4.92
C ILE A 333 -16.97 -2.50 3.65
N PRO A 334 -16.93 -1.36 2.93
CA PRO A 334 -16.03 -1.19 1.81
C PRO A 334 -14.55 -1.07 2.23
N ILE A 335 -13.68 -1.33 1.27
CA ILE A 335 -12.23 -1.16 1.41
C ILE A 335 -11.74 0.02 0.56
N ALA A 336 -10.95 0.90 1.17
CA ALA A 336 -10.24 1.99 0.52
C ALA A 336 -8.75 1.94 0.91
N PRO A 337 -7.92 1.11 0.27
CA PRO A 337 -6.57 0.83 0.75
C PRO A 337 -5.71 2.08 0.86
N HIS A 338 -4.93 2.14 1.94
CA HIS A 338 -3.85 3.11 2.11
C HIS A 338 -2.76 2.84 1.06
N GLY A 339 -2.28 3.90 0.43
CA GLY A 339 -1.58 3.88 -0.86
C GLY A 339 -0.48 4.92 -0.93
N VAL A 340 0.35 4.98 0.12
CA VAL A 340 1.58 5.79 0.16
C VAL A 340 2.80 5.08 -0.42
N ALA A 341 2.60 3.89 -1.00
CA ALA A 341 3.63 3.17 -1.73
C ALA A 341 4.07 3.91 -3.01
N SER A 342 5.19 3.46 -3.57
CA SER A 342 5.64 3.84 -4.90
C SER A 342 4.64 3.39 -5.98
N THR A 343 4.87 3.78 -7.23
CA THR A 343 4.05 3.31 -8.35
C THR A 343 4.07 1.78 -8.47
N LEU A 344 5.17 1.10 -8.13
CA LEU A 344 5.24 -0.37 -8.09
C LEU A 344 4.18 -0.93 -7.13
N GLY A 345 4.24 -0.54 -5.85
CA GLY A 345 3.31 -1.02 -4.83
C GLY A 345 1.87 -0.65 -5.15
N LYS A 346 1.59 0.60 -5.56
CA LYS A 346 0.21 1.03 -5.86
C LYS A 346 -0.40 0.32 -7.07
N VAL A 347 0.40 -0.05 -8.08
CA VAL A 347 -0.12 -0.90 -9.17
C VAL A 347 -0.36 -2.33 -8.69
N ALA A 348 0.47 -2.88 -7.80
CA ALA A 348 0.20 -4.16 -7.15
C ALA A 348 -1.11 -4.11 -6.35
N TYR A 349 -1.38 -3.00 -5.65
CA TYR A 349 -2.64 -2.78 -4.94
C TYR A 349 -3.80 -2.70 -5.92
N ALA A 350 -3.63 -2.03 -7.06
CA ALA A 350 -4.64 -1.95 -8.11
C ALA A 350 -5.02 -3.34 -8.67
N HIS A 351 -4.07 -4.28 -8.79
CA HIS A 351 -4.39 -5.68 -9.12
C HIS A 351 -5.34 -6.30 -8.09
N VAL A 352 -5.04 -6.18 -6.80
CA VAL A 352 -5.93 -6.66 -5.72
C VAL A 352 -7.29 -5.96 -5.79
N CYS A 353 -7.32 -4.62 -5.83
CA CYS A 353 -8.54 -3.82 -5.90
C CYS A 353 -9.42 -4.17 -7.10
N SER A 354 -8.82 -4.58 -8.23
CA SER A 354 -9.56 -5.02 -9.42
C SER A 354 -10.36 -6.30 -9.21
N THR A 355 -9.96 -7.11 -8.23
CA THR A 355 -10.55 -8.43 -7.92
C THR A 355 -11.48 -8.42 -6.70
N VAL A 356 -11.60 -7.29 -6.01
CA VAL A 356 -12.31 -7.15 -4.72
C VAL A 356 -13.67 -6.46 -4.94
N PRO A 357 -14.82 -7.13 -4.73
CA PRO A 357 -16.13 -6.54 -5.03
C PRO A 357 -16.42 -5.26 -4.25
N ASN A 358 -16.16 -5.25 -2.94
CA ASN A 358 -16.39 -4.12 -2.01
C ASN A 358 -15.29 -3.03 -2.06
N PHE A 359 -14.47 -2.98 -3.11
CA PHE A 359 -13.51 -1.90 -3.32
C PHE A 359 -14.20 -0.56 -3.62
N MET A 360 -13.82 0.48 -2.88
CA MET A 360 -14.37 1.84 -3.01
C MET A 360 -13.47 2.76 -3.84
N ILE A 361 -12.24 3.02 -3.37
CA ILE A 361 -11.28 3.94 -3.99
C ILE A 361 -9.87 3.62 -3.48
N LEU A 362 -8.83 3.87 -4.27
CA LEU A 362 -7.44 3.62 -3.90
C LEU A 362 -6.71 4.94 -3.71
N GLU A 363 -5.98 5.08 -2.61
CA GLU A 363 -5.10 6.22 -2.42
C GLU A 363 -3.95 6.23 -3.43
N TRP A 364 -3.65 7.40 -4.00
CA TRP A 364 -2.52 7.55 -4.91
C TRP A 364 -1.62 8.71 -4.51
N ALA A 365 -0.80 8.51 -3.48
CA ALA A 365 0.15 9.52 -3.02
C ALA A 365 1.30 9.78 -4.04
N HIS A 366 2.18 10.73 -3.70
CA HIS A 366 3.46 10.99 -4.41
C HIS A 366 3.34 11.52 -5.85
N LEU A 367 2.26 12.22 -6.18
CA LEU A 367 2.03 12.79 -7.52
C LEU A 367 3.23 13.59 -8.05
N TYR A 368 3.89 14.37 -7.19
CA TYR A 368 4.99 15.26 -7.55
C TYR A 368 6.35 14.86 -6.95
N ASN A 369 6.51 13.61 -6.53
CA ASN A 369 7.75 13.11 -5.91
C ASN A 369 8.74 12.56 -6.96
N GLU A 370 9.37 13.45 -7.72
CA GLU A 370 10.33 13.06 -8.78
C GLU A 370 11.46 12.13 -8.33
N PRO A 371 12.11 12.32 -7.15
CA PRO A 371 13.13 11.39 -6.67
C PRO A 371 12.67 9.95 -6.53
N LEU A 372 11.41 9.74 -6.11
CA LEU A 372 10.80 8.42 -6.05
C LEU A 372 10.32 7.95 -7.44
N ASN A 373 9.60 8.81 -8.17
CA ASN A 373 8.92 8.45 -9.42
C ASN A 373 9.91 8.00 -10.50
N ARG A 374 11.12 8.56 -10.56
CA ARG A 374 12.16 8.16 -11.52
C ARG A 374 12.69 6.73 -11.34
N LEU A 375 12.40 6.07 -10.21
CA LEU A 375 12.92 4.74 -9.87
C LEU A 375 12.13 3.60 -10.53
N MET A 376 11.06 3.89 -11.28
CA MET A 376 10.24 2.89 -11.96
C MET A 376 9.48 3.45 -13.17
N GLU A 377 8.89 2.58 -13.96
CA GLU A 377 7.95 2.98 -15.02
C GLU A 377 6.69 3.63 -14.41
N PRO A 378 6.11 4.65 -15.08
CA PRO A 378 4.88 5.27 -14.62
C PRO A 378 3.67 4.35 -14.85
N ALA A 379 2.64 4.49 -14.01
CA ALA A 379 1.35 3.85 -14.25
C ALA A 379 0.54 4.62 -15.29
N ARG A 380 -0.23 3.90 -16.11
CA ARG A 380 -1.20 4.51 -17.01
C ARG A 380 -2.40 5.02 -16.21
N GLN A 381 -2.58 6.33 -16.20
CA GLN A 381 -3.73 7.00 -15.57
C GLN A 381 -4.58 7.75 -16.59
N GLU A 382 -5.88 7.74 -16.38
CA GLU A 382 -6.85 8.40 -17.25
C GLU A 382 -8.10 8.81 -16.47
N SER A 383 -8.41 10.11 -16.45
CA SER A 383 -9.64 10.68 -15.89
C SER A 383 -9.96 10.22 -14.44
N GLY A 384 -8.96 10.25 -13.56
CA GLY A 384 -9.11 9.86 -12.16
C GLY A 384 -9.08 8.36 -11.89
N PHE A 385 -8.65 7.57 -12.88
CA PHE A 385 -8.48 6.12 -12.73
C PHE A 385 -7.07 5.68 -13.09
N VAL A 386 -6.64 4.58 -12.47
CA VAL A 386 -5.45 3.82 -12.86
C VAL A 386 -5.90 2.59 -13.66
N HIS A 387 -5.23 2.34 -14.79
CA HIS A 387 -5.41 1.10 -15.55
C HIS A 387 -4.65 -0.05 -14.88
N VAL A 388 -5.30 -1.19 -14.75
CA VAL A 388 -4.66 -2.41 -14.24
C VAL A 388 -3.91 -3.10 -15.37
N PRO A 389 -2.58 -3.27 -15.31
CA PRO A 389 -1.81 -3.84 -16.42
C PRO A 389 -2.22 -5.27 -16.78
N ASP A 390 -2.16 -5.59 -18.07
CA ASP A 390 -2.30 -6.96 -18.59
C ASP A 390 -0.95 -7.67 -18.78
N ALA A 391 0.16 -6.97 -18.52
CA ALA A 391 1.51 -7.54 -18.56
C ALA A 391 1.73 -8.54 -17.41
N PRO A 392 2.59 -9.56 -17.58
CA PRO A 392 2.90 -10.53 -16.53
C PRO A 392 3.38 -9.92 -15.21
N GLY A 393 2.93 -10.48 -14.09
CA GLY A 393 3.24 -9.96 -12.75
C GLY A 393 2.48 -8.68 -12.44
N ILE A 394 3.12 -7.75 -11.73
CA ILE A 394 2.60 -6.40 -11.44
C ILE A 394 2.48 -5.59 -12.72
N GLY A 395 3.40 -5.78 -13.67
CA GLY A 395 3.42 -5.06 -14.94
C GLY A 395 4.03 -3.64 -14.86
N ILE A 396 4.81 -3.36 -13.82
CA ILE A 396 5.66 -2.17 -13.68
C ILE A 396 7.10 -2.65 -13.49
N LYS A 397 8.04 -2.06 -14.24
CA LYS A 397 9.47 -2.35 -14.05
C LYS A 397 10.15 -1.28 -13.21
N LEU A 398 11.05 -1.73 -12.35
CA LEU A 398 11.99 -0.86 -11.64
C LEU A 398 13.13 -0.39 -12.57
N ASN A 399 13.63 0.80 -12.30
CA ASN A 399 14.83 1.35 -12.92
C ASN A 399 16.04 1.01 -12.06
N ASP A 400 16.66 -0.15 -12.32
CA ASP A 400 17.77 -0.68 -11.52
C ASP A 400 18.98 0.26 -11.48
N ALA A 401 19.21 1.03 -12.54
CA ALA A 401 20.29 2.03 -12.56
C ALA A 401 20.02 3.17 -11.57
N ALA A 402 18.81 3.73 -11.58
CA ALA A 402 18.43 4.80 -10.68
C ALA A 402 18.33 4.32 -9.22
N ILE A 403 17.88 3.08 -9.00
CA ILE A 403 17.89 2.47 -7.66
C ILE A 403 19.31 2.37 -7.14
N ARG A 404 20.25 1.81 -7.92
CA ARG A 404 21.66 1.68 -7.52
C ARG A 404 22.31 3.02 -7.18
N GLU A 405 22.01 4.06 -7.95
CA GLU A 405 22.47 5.42 -7.67
C GLU A 405 21.95 5.91 -6.30
N SER A 406 20.71 5.58 -5.95
CA SER A 406 20.04 6.02 -4.72
C SER A 406 20.30 5.16 -3.49
N LEU A 407 21.03 4.03 -3.58
CA LEU A 407 21.27 3.11 -2.45
C LEU A 407 22.05 3.74 -1.29
N GLU A 408 21.65 3.46 -0.05
CA GLU A 408 22.51 3.72 1.11
C GLU A 408 23.75 2.79 1.10
N PRO A 409 24.90 3.23 1.63
CA PRO A 409 26.08 2.38 1.77
C PRO A 409 25.77 1.06 2.50
N GLY A 410 26.29 -0.06 1.98
CA GLY A 410 26.09 -1.39 2.56
C GLY A 410 24.83 -2.13 2.10
N TYR A 411 23.96 -1.51 1.30
CA TYR A 411 22.82 -2.18 0.67
C TYR A 411 23.14 -2.58 -0.76
N GLU A 412 22.63 -3.75 -1.18
CA GLU A 412 22.78 -4.26 -2.54
C GLU A 412 21.41 -4.45 -3.20
N PHE A 413 21.31 -4.04 -4.47
CA PHE A 413 20.17 -4.30 -5.33
C PHE A 413 20.70 -4.53 -6.75
N LYS A 414 20.59 -5.76 -7.24
CA LYS A 414 21.17 -6.21 -8.50
C LYS A 414 20.14 -6.35 -9.61
#